data_AF-A0A6S7AT65-F1
#
_entry.id   AF-A0A6S7AT65-F1
#
_cell.length_a   1.000
_cell.length_b   1.000
_cell.length_c   1.000
_cell.angle_alpha   90.00
_cell.angle_beta   90.00
_cell.angle_gamma   90.00
#
_symmetry.space_group_name_H-M   'P 1'
#
loop_
_entity.id
_entity.type
_entity.pdbx_description
1 polymer ?
#
loop_
_entity_poly.entity_id
_entity_poly.type
_entity_poly.pdbx_seq_one_letter_code
_entity_poly.pdbx_strand_id
1 'polypeptide(L)'
;MPAAYEKLRKAVRGKATPGSLKGPLRPHTEALALDVIDSRVRALVAVFNVDGVVSSVSSCEGHRLWCLPTRRTPFVMFCTDVARAARLADRILLDHGQGCELQHYWRIDATFNADGGLVFSLHCPDQRFNRRKLDADILRLTQWVRDVFQNQPAEHARSLD
;
A
#
# COMPACT_ATOMS: atom_id res chain seq x y z
N MET A 1 11.67 35.57 12.00
CA MET A 1 10.97 34.79 10.95
C MET A 1 9.75 33.99 11.50
N PRO A 2 8.66 34.58 12.05
CA PRO A 2 7.49 33.78 12.46
C PRO A 2 6.23 34.00 11.60
N ALA A 3 6.07 35.17 10.97
CA ALA A 3 4.82 35.58 10.32
C ALA A 3 4.48 34.84 9.01
N ALA A 4 5.48 34.27 8.33
CA ALA A 4 5.29 33.49 7.10
C ALA A 4 4.71 32.09 7.40
N TYR A 5 4.99 31.54 8.58
CA TYR A 5 4.57 30.20 8.97
C TYR A 5 3.08 30.16 9.37
N GLU A 6 2.58 31.22 10.03
CA GLU A 6 1.16 31.33 10.38
C GLU A 6 0.26 31.62 9.17
N LYS A 7 0.75 32.34 8.15
CA LYS A 7 0.01 32.56 6.91
C LYS A 7 -0.22 31.26 6.13
N LEU A 8 0.78 30.37 6.11
CA LEU A 8 0.67 29.02 5.52
C LEU A 8 -0.35 28.16 6.29
N ARG A 9 -0.33 28.20 7.63
CA ARG A 9 -1.28 27.45 8.45
C ARG A 9 -2.74 27.92 8.27
N LYS A 10 -2.95 29.20 7.99
CA LYS A 10 -4.29 29.78 7.77
C LYS A 10 -4.82 29.52 6.35
N ALA A 11 -3.93 29.40 5.35
CA ALA A 11 -4.30 29.10 3.96
C ALA A 11 -4.80 27.65 3.75
N VAL A 12 -4.42 26.71 4.63
CA VAL A 12 -4.84 25.30 4.55
C VAL A 12 -6.27 25.07 5.07
N ARG A 13 -6.92 26.08 5.67
CA ARG A 13 -8.33 26.02 6.14
C ARG A 13 -9.35 26.50 5.09
N GLY A 14 -8.99 26.50 3.80
CA GLY A 14 -9.91 26.77 2.70
C GLY A 14 -10.68 25.53 2.27
N LYS A 15 -12.01 25.55 2.45
CA LYS A 15 -13.05 24.58 2.05
C LYS A 15 -12.61 23.58 0.97
N ALA A 16 -12.34 22.35 1.38
CA ALA A 16 -12.23 21.22 0.46
C ALA A 16 -13.63 20.75 0.04
N THR A 17 -13.86 20.70 -1.26
CA THR A 17 -14.97 19.96 -1.88
C THR A 17 -14.88 18.48 -1.51
N PRO A 18 -16.00 17.76 -1.36
CA PRO A 18 -15.98 16.33 -1.06
C PRO A 18 -15.29 15.60 -2.22
N GLY A 19 -14.16 14.94 -1.94
CA GLY A 19 -13.50 14.04 -2.89
C GLY A 19 -12.08 14.41 -3.36
N SER A 20 -11.47 15.52 -2.96
CA SER A 20 -10.18 15.93 -3.58
C SER A 20 -8.94 15.98 -2.68
N LEU A 21 -9.01 15.73 -1.37
CA LEU A 21 -7.83 15.69 -0.51
C LEU A 21 -7.92 14.47 0.40
N LYS A 22 -6.94 13.55 0.27
CA LYS A 22 -6.73 12.47 1.25
C LYS A 22 -6.52 13.15 2.60
N GLY A 23 -7.57 13.16 3.43
CA GLY A 23 -7.57 13.85 4.71
C GLY A 23 -6.64 13.18 5.73
N PRO A 24 -6.85 13.36 7.05
CA PRO A 24 -6.01 12.72 8.06
C PRO A 24 -5.98 11.19 7.86
N LEU A 25 -4.86 10.57 8.28
CA LEU A 25 -4.75 9.11 8.42
C LEU A 25 -5.95 8.61 9.20
N ARG A 26 -6.56 7.55 8.70
CA ARG A 26 -7.78 6.98 9.25
C ARG A 26 -7.73 5.46 9.21
N PRO A 27 -8.42 4.76 10.12
CA PRO A 27 -8.55 3.31 10.06
C PRO A 27 -9.14 2.85 8.72
N HIS A 28 -8.78 1.63 8.30
CA HIS A 28 -9.27 1.04 7.05
C HIS A 28 -10.82 1.01 6.97
N THR A 29 -11.49 0.70 8.07
CA THR A 29 -12.96 0.68 8.17
C THR A 29 -13.58 2.05 7.86
N GLU A 30 -13.01 3.13 8.39
CA GLU A 30 -13.44 4.49 8.11
C GLU A 30 -13.13 4.89 6.66
N ALA A 31 -11.94 4.53 6.15
CA ALA A 31 -11.58 4.79 4.76
C ALA A 31 -12.53 4.11 3.76
N LEU A 32 -12.97 2.89 4.08
CA LEU A 32 -13.92 2.14 3.29
C LEU A 32 -15.31 2.79 3.34
N ALA A 33 -15.78 3.17 4.54
CA ALA A 33 -17.08 3.83 4.72
C ALA A 33 -17.17 5.19 4.01
N LEU A 34 -16.05 5.91 3.92
CA LEU A 34 -15.96 7.21 3.23
C LEU A 34 -15.67 7.08 1.73
N ASP A 35 -15.56 5.88 1.19
CA ASP A 35 -15.29 5.60 -0.24
C ASP A 35 -14.00 6.26 -0.78
N VAL A 36 -13.01 6.50 0.09
CA VAL A 36 -11.76 7.21 -0.28
C VAL A 36 -10.62 6.30 -0.74
N ILE A 37 -10.85 4.99 -0.75
CA ILE A 37 -9.90 4.01 -1.28
C ILE A 37 -10.11 3.89 -2.79
N ASP A 38 -9.04 4.17 -3.54
CA ASP A 38 -9.00 4.06 -5.00
C ASP A 38 -9.59 2.72 -5.46
N SER A 39 -10.59 2.76 -6.35
CA SER A 39 -11.44 1.61 -6.67
C SER A 39 -10.68 0.39 -7.17
N ARG A 40 -9.62 0.59 -7.98
CA ARG A 40 -8.85 -0.50 -8.57
C ARG A 40 -8.06 -1.30 -7.54
N VAL A 41 -7.51 -0.64 -6.53
CA VAL A 41 -6.69 -1.30 -5.50
C VAL A 41 -7.51 -1.68 -4.27
N ARG A 42 -8.80 -1.34 -4.22
CA ARG A 42 -9.66 -1.59 -3.06
C ARG A 42 -9.66 -3.04 -2.61
N ALA A 43 -9.78 -3.99 -3.55
CA ALA A 43 -9.76 -5.42 -3.24
C ALA A 43 -8.41 -5.86 -2.64
N LEU A 44 -7.31 -5.32 -3.16
CA LEU A 44 -5.97 -5.57 -2.62
C LEU A 44 -5.82 -4.97 -1.24
N VAL A 45 -6.27 -3.73 -1.02
CA VAL A 45 -6.20 -3.08 0.30
C VAL A 45 -7.00 -3.86 1.33
N ALA A 46 -8.17 -4.39 0.97
CA ALA A 46 -9.00 -5.18 1.89
C ALA A 46 -8.27 -6.42 2.43
N VAL A 47 -7.44 -7.08 1.61
CA VAL A 47 -6.70 -8.29 2.03
C VAL A 47 -5.44 -7.98 2.84
N PHE A 48 -5.02 -6.71 2.87
CA PHE A 48 -4.01 -6.17 3.78
C PHE A 48 -4.59 -5.72 5.14
N ASN A 49 -5.83 -6.08 5.46
CA ASN A 49 -6.45 -5.77 6.75
C ASN A 49 -7.05 -7.04 7.37
N VAL A 50 -6.18 -7.80 8.05
CA VAL A 50 -6.51 -9.00 8.81
C VAL A 50 -6.11 -8.76 10.25
N ASP A 51 -7.09 -8.82 11.15
CA ASP A 51 -6.90 -8.47 12.56
C ASP A 51 -5.74 -9.24 13.20
N GLY A 52 -4.83 -8.50 13.82
CA GLY A 52 -3.64 -9.06 14.48
C GLY A 52 -2.56 -9.61 13.55
N VAL A 53 -2.75 -9.56 12.22
CA VAL A 53 -1.83 -10.16 11.24
C VAL A 53 -1.23 -9.10 10.32
N VAL A 54 -2.07 -8.28 9.69
CA VAL A 54 -1.63 -7.24 8.75
C VAL A 54 -2.62 -6.09 8.73
N SER A 55 -2.10 -4.86 8.68
CA SER A 55 -2.91 -3.65 8.57
C SER A 55 -2.37 -2.71 7.50
N SER A 56 -3.23 -2.23 6.59
CA SER A 56 -2.82 -1.24 5.60
C SER A 56 -2.70 0.15 6.22
N VAL A 57 -1.67 0.90 5.83
CA VAL A 57 -1.42 2.28 6.29
C VAL A 57 -1.84 3.30 5.25
N SER A 58 -1.49 3.05 3.98
CA SER A 58 -1.74 3.98 2.88
C SER A 58 -1.73 3.23 1.55
N SER A 59 -2.42 3.75 0.54
CA SER A 59 -2.42 3.13 -0.79
C SER A 59 -2.65 4.16 -1.91
N CYS A 60 -2.26 3.78 -3.12
CA CYS A 60 -2.53 4.52 -4.34
C CYS A 60 -2.64 3.55 -5.52
N GLU A 61 -3.62 3.76 -6.40
CA GLU A 61 -3.73 2.98 -7.67
C GLU A 61 -2.79 3.44 -8.79
N GLY A 62 -1.98 4.47 -8.52
CA GLY A 62 -1.17 5.13 -9.52
C GLY A 62 -1.96 6.15 -10.34
N HIS A 63 -1.61 7.43 -10.14
CA HIS A 63 -2.27 8.55 -10.79
C HIS A 63 -1.27 9.38 -11.59
N ARG A 64 -1.75 9.92 -12.71
CA ARG A 64 -1.06 10.96 -13.47
C ARG A 64 -1.76 12.27 -13.17
N LEU A 65 -1.15 13.13 -12.36
CA LEU A 65 -1.67 14.49 -12.19
C LEU A 65 -1.34 15.26 -13.47
N TRP A 66 -2.35 15.84 -14.11
CA TRP A 66 -2.25 16.44 -15.45
C TRP A 66 -1.17 17.54 -15.58
N CYS A 67 -0.69 18.08 -14.46
CA CYS A 67 0.30 19.17 -14.42
C CYS A 67 1.61 18.81 -13.68
N LEU A 68 1.82 17.56 -13.25
CA LEU A 68 3.05 17.16 -12.56
C LEU A 68 3.84 16.09 -13.34
N PRO A 69 5.17 16.22 -13.45
CA PRO A 69 6.01 15.27 -14.17
C PRO A 69 6.09 13.90 -13.47
N THR A 70 5.75 13.84 -12.18
CA THR A 70 5.79 12.62 -11.37
C THR A 70 4.55 11.77 -11.56
N ARG A 71 4.70 10.64 -12.26
CA ARG A 71 3.79 9.50 -12.13
C ARG A 71 3.92 8.97 -10.71
N ARG A 72 2.81 8.93 -9.96
CA ARG A 72 2.75 8.05 -8.79
C ARG A 72 2.53 6.64 -9.31
N THR A 73 3.43 5.74 -8.99
CA THR A 73 3.24 4.32 -9.26
C THR A 73 2.29 3.72 -8.22
N PRO A 74 1.59 2.62 -8.54
CA PRO A 74 0.69 1.99 -7.59
C PRO A 74 1.47 1.41 -6.40
N PHE A 75 0.88 1.53 -5.21
CA PHE A 75 1.44 0.98 -3.98
C PHE A 75 0.37 0.67 -2.93
N VAL A 76 0.71 -0.24 -2.01
CA VAL A 76 0.06 -0.43 -0.72
C VAL A 76 1.12 -0.50 0.36
N MET A 77 1.06 0.43 1.31
CA MET A 77 1.86 0.41 2.54
C MET A 77 1.10 -0.35 3.62
N PHE A 78 1.81 -1.19 4.38
CA PHE A 78 1.21 -2.06 5.40
C PHE A 78 2.18 -2.36 6.53
N CYS A 79 1.61 -2.71 7.69
CA CYS A 79 2.34 -3.20 8.86
C CYS A 79 2.03 -4.68 9.04
N THR A 80 3.06 -5.49 9.29
CA THR A 80 2.98 -6.92 9.60
C THR A 80 4.33 -7.36 10.19
N ASP A 81 4.51 -8.64 10.53
CA ASP A 81 5.81 -9.16 10.91
C ASP A 81 6.73 -9.39 9.70
N VAL A 82 8.04 -9.41 9.98
CA VAL A 82 9.07 -9.55 8.95
C VAL A 82 8.95 -10.87 8.19
N ALA A 83 8.56 -11.97 8.86
CA ALA A 83 8.48 -13.28 8.22
C ALA A 83 7.37 -13.33 7.16
N ARG A 84 6.20 -12.76 7.44
CA ARG A 84 5.11 -12.65 6.47
C ARG A 84 5.45 -11.72 5.32
N ALA A 85 6.06 -10.56 5.61
CA ALA A 85 6.52 -9.66 4.56
C ALA A 85 7.57 -10.32 3.64
N ALA A 86 8.52 -11.06 4.22
CA ALA A 86 9.54 -11.79 3.49
C ALA A 86 8.95 -12.89 2.60
N ARG A 87 7.95 -13.64 3.08
CA ARG A 87 7.24 -14.65 2.27
C ARG A 87 6.56 -14.06 1.05
N LEU A 88 5.87 -12.93 1.21
CA LEU A 88 5.25 -12.26 0.07
C LEU A 88 6.32 -11.73 -0.91
N ALA A 89 7.44 -11.21 -0.39
CA ALA A 89 8.54 -10.74 -1.21
C ALA A 89 9.19 -11.88 -2.01
N ASP A 90 9.41 -13.03 -1.37
CA ASP A 90 9.94 -14.25 -1.99
C ASP A 90 9.02 -14.76 -3.10
N ARG A 91 7.70 -14.78 -2.85
CA ARG A 91 6.72 -15.17 -3.89
C ARG A 91 6.79 -14.26 -5.12
N ILE A 92 6.90 -12.94 -4.91
CA ILE A 92 7.04 -11.97 -6.00
C ILE A 92 8.38 -12.16 -6.73
N LEU A 93 9.46 -12.44 -6.00
CA LEU A 93 10.79 -12.67 -6.59
C LEU A 93 10.82 -13.94 -7.45
N LEU A 94 10.18 -15.02 -6.99
CA LEU A 94 10.04 -16.27 -7.75
C LEU A 94 9.28 -16.06 -9.06
N ASP A 95 8.24 -15.24 -9.06
CA ASP A 95 7.50 -14.90 -10.26
C ASP A 95 8.39 -14.24 -11.33
N HIS A 96 9.23 -13.28 -10.93
CA HIS A 96 10.19 -12.62 -11.84
C HIS A 96 11.22 -13.58 -12.42
N GLY A 97 11.60 -14.61 -11.65
CA GLY A 97 12.60 -15.59 -12.08
C GLY A 97 12.04 -16.71 -12.95
N GLN A 98 10.75 -17.05 -12.80
CA GLN A 98 10.22 -18.34 -13.31
C GLN A 98 8.78 -18.28 -13.83
N GLY A 99 7.90 -17.49 -13.22
CA GLY A 99 6.45 -17.54 -13.47
C GLY A 99 5.94 -16.56 -14.51
N CYS A 100 6.50 -15.33 -14.53
CA CYS A 100 6.06 -14.20 -15.34
C CYS A 100 4.52 -13.99 -15.31
N GLU A 101 3.87 -14.29 -14.18
CA GLU A 101 2.43 -14.12 -14.00
C GLU A 101 2.07 -12.64 -13.84
N LEU A 102 2.93 -11.85 -13.18
CA LEU A 102 2.80 -10.41 -13.09
C LEU A 102 3.28 -9.73 -14.38
N GLN A 103 2.51 -8.76 -14.85
CA GLN A 103 2.81 -7.96 -16.04
C GLN A 103 3.81 -6.84 -15.77
N HIS A 104 3.93 -6.41 -14.52
CA HIS A 104 4.88 -5.38 -14.11
C HIS A 104 5.82 -5.91 -13.02
N TYR A 105 6.96 -5.24 -12.91
CA TYR A 105 7.86 -5.49 -11.79
C TYR A 105 7.24 -4.94 -10.50
N TRP A 106 6.99 -5.82 -9.54
CA TRP A 106 6.56 -5.49 -8.18
C TRP A 106 7.66 -5.87 -7.19
N ARG A 107 7.74 -5.15 -6.09
CA ARG A 107 8.66 -5.43 -4.98
C ARG A 107 8.08 -5.00 -3.64
N ILE A 108 8.67 -5.49 -2.57
CA ILE A 108 8.40 -5.04 -1.20
C ILE A 108 9.64 -4.35 -0.66
N ASP A 109 9.47 -3.10 -0.23
CA ASP A 109 10.47 -2.36 0.53
C ASP A 109 10.03 -2.19 1.98
N ALA A 110 10.98 -1.96 2.87
CA ALA A 110 10.73 -1.66 4.28
C ALA A 110 11.29 -0.27 4.63
N THR A 111 10.57 0.45 5.48
CA THR A 111 10.98 1.74 6.05
C THR A 111 10.49 1.85 7.49
N PHE A 112 11.05 2.77 8.26
CA PHE A 112 10.53 3.12 9.58
C PHE A 112 9.60 4.33 9.46
N ASN A 113 8.46 4.29 10.15
CA ASN A 113 7.60 5.45 10.30
C ASN A 113 8.14 6.41 11.39
N ALA A 114 7.45 7.54 11.60
CA ALA A 114 7.87 8.54 12.58
C ALA A 114 7.87 8.02 14.03
N ASP A 115 7.11 6.97 14.31
CA ASP A 115 7.00 6.34 15.63
C ASP A 115 8.03 5.19 15.81
N GLY A 116 8.93 4.99 14.84
CA GLY A 116 9.92 3.91 14.85
C GLY A 116 9.35 2.52 14.51
N GLY A 117 8.10 2.44 14.11
CA GLY A 117 7.46 1.20 13.64
C GLY A 117 7.90 0.83 12.22
N LEU A 118 8.15 -0.46 11.99
CA LEU A 118 8.49 -0.98 10.67
C LEU A 118 7.25 -1.02 9.78
N VAL A 119 7.33 -0.40 8.61
CA VAL A 119 6.28 -0.34 7.60
C VAL A 119 6.82 -0.85 6.27
N PHE A 120 6.06 -1.73 5.64
CA PHE A 120 6.39 -2.30 4.34
C PHE A 120 5.61 -1.61 3.23
N SER A 121 6.14 -1.62 2.01
CA SER A 121 5.53 -1.03 0.82
C SER A 121 5.59 -2.01 -0.34
N LEU A 122 4.44 -2.63 -0.66
CA LEU A 122 4.24 -3.34 -1.92
C LEU A 122 4.03 -2.30 -3.02
N HIS A 123 4.96 -2.18 -3.95
CA HIS A 123 4.88 -1.17 -5.00
C HIS A 123 5.51 -1.63 -6.30
N CYS A 124 5.08 -0.98 -7.38
CA CYS A 124 5.65 -1.12 -8.70
C CYS A 124 6.62 0.05 -8.94
N PRO A 125 7.94 -0.15 -9.07
CA PRO A 125 8.86 0.96 -9.34
C PRO A 125 8.93 1.34 -10.83
N ASP A 126 8.22 0.63 -11.71
CA ASP A 126 8.29 0.86 -13.15
C ASP A 126 7.70 2.22 -13.55
N GLN A 127 8.55 3.12 -14.07
CA GLN A 127 8.14 4.43 -14.57
C GLN A 127 7.27 4.34 -15.83
N ARG A 128 7.45 3.27 -16.62
CA ARG A 128 6.69 2.98 -17.85
C ARG A 128 5.42 2.18 -17.60
N PHE A 129 5.01 2.08 -16.33
CA PHE A 129 3.78 1.45 -15.89
C PHE A 129 2.58 1.74 -16.81
N ASN A 130 1.91 0.67 -17.25
CA ASN A 130 0.71 0.75 -18.05
C ASN A 130 -0.51 0.40 -17.19
N ARG A 131 -1.25 1.45 -16.82
CA ARG A 131 -2.44 1.35 -15.99
C ARG A 131 -3.52 0.41 -16.55
N ARG A 132 -3.56 0.13 -17.87
CA ARG A 132 -4.52 -0.83 -18.45
C ARG A 132 -4.21 -2.28 -18.09
N LYS A 133 -2.96 -2.60 -17.77
CA LYS A 133 -2.52 -3.94 -17.37
C LYS A 133 -2.48 -4.12 -15.84
N LEU A 134 -2.77 -3.07 -15.07
CA LEU A 134 -2.75 -3.09 -13.62
C LEU A 134 -3.74 -4.10 -13.04
N ASP A 135 -4.94 -4.18 -13.62
CA ASP A 135 -6.04 -4.89 -12.97
C ASP A 135 -5.76 -6.40 -12.85
N ALA A 136 -5.01 -6.98 -13.80
CA ALA A 136 -4.55 -8.36 -13.76
C ALA A 136 -3.53 -8.60 -12.64
N ASP A 137 -2.54 -7.71 -12.50
CA ASP A 137 -1.55 -7.77 -11.42
C ASP A 137 -2.24 -7.62 -10.06
N ILE A 138 -3.18 -6.67 -9.93
CA ILE A 138 -3.92 -6.46 -8.68
C ILE A 138 -4.72 -7.70 -8.31
N LEU A 139 -5.36 -8.37 -9.26
CA LEU A 139 -6.07 -9.61 -9.01
C LEU A 139 -5.12 -10.70 -8.48
N ARG A 140 -3.96 -10.88 -9.14
CA ARG A 140 -2.97 -11.88 -8.75
C ARG A 140 -2.35 -11.59 -7.38
N LEU A 141 -1.95 -10.34 -7.15
CA LEU A 141 -1.43 -9.89 -5.87
C LEU A 141 -2.46 -10.05 -4.76
N THR A 142 -3.74 -9.77 -5.03
CA THR A 142 -4.83 -9.97 -4.06
C THR A 142 -4.88 -11.44 -3.63
N GLN A 143 -4.75 -12.37 -4.57
CA GLN A 143 -4.73 -13.80 -4.27
C GLN A 143 -3.51 -14.17 -3.40
N TRP A 144 -2.31 -13.80 -3.80
CA TRP A 144 -1.09 -14.14 -3.05
C TRP A 144 -1.07 -13.52 -1.65
N VAL A 145 -1.56 -12.30 -1.51
CA VAL A 145 -1.69 -11.62 -0.21
C VAL A 145 -2.67 -12.40 0.69
N ARG A 146 -3.81 -12.86 0.16
CA ARG A 146 -4.71 -13.74 0.94
C ARG A 146 -4.00 -15.02 1.37
N ASP A 147 -3.27 -15.65 0.46
CA ASP A 147 -2.57 -16.90 0.77
C ASP A 147 -1.51 -16.71 1.88
N VAL A 148 -0.78 -15.60 1.85
CA VAL A 148 0.26 -15.30 2.85
C VAL A 148 -0.31 -14.89 4.21
N PHE A 149 -1.41 -14.13 4.24
CA PHE A 149 -1.92 -13.53 5.49
C PHE A 149 -3.15 -14.21 6.09
N GLN A 150 -3.95 -14.94 5.30
CA GLN A 150 -5.23 -15.52 5.75
C GLN A 150 -5.19 -17.04 5.85
N ASN A 151 -4.40 -17.71 5.00
CA ASN A 151 -4.45 -19.17 4.87
C ASN A 151 -3.42 -19.91 5.74
N GLN A 152 -2.76 -19.25 6.71
CA GLN A 152 -1.83 -19.93 7.63
C GLN A 152 -2.01 -19.56 9.11
N PRO A 153 -1.97 -20.55 10.02
CA PRO A 153 -1.88 -20.29 11.44
C PRO A 153 -0.55 -19.60 11.77
N ALA A 154 -0.57 -18.69 12.74
CA ALA A 154 0.65 -18.14 13.32
C ALA A 154 1.54 -19.30 13.76
N GLU A 155 2.66 -19.53 13.06
CA GLU A 155 3.70 -20.40 13.58
C GLU A 155 4.09 -19.83 14.94
N HIS A 156 3.66 -20.54 15.97
CA HIS A 156 4.07 -20.30 17.34
C HIS A 156 5.58 -20.36 17.40
N ALA A 157 6.15 -19.44 18.19
CA ALA A 157 7.49 -19.47 18.73
C ALA A 157 8.05 -20.90 18.76
N ARG A 158 8.92 -21.24 17.80
CA ARG A 158 9.80 -22.38 17.97
C ARG A 158 10.96 -21.91 18.83
N SER A 159 11.05 -22.57 19.99
CA SER A 159 12.11 -22.57 21.01
C SER A 159 13.33 -21.71 20.72
N LEU A 160 13.59 -20.80 21.65
CA LEU A 160 14.93 -20.70 22.23
C LEU A 160 14.84 -21.36 23.62
N ASP A 161 15.14 -22.66 23.63
CA ASP A 161 15.74 -23.31 24.79
C ASP A 161 17.26 -23.07 24.73
#